data_AF-A0A847A7W1-F1
#
_entry.id   AF-A0A847A7W1-F1
#
_cell.length_a   1.000
_cell.length_b   1.000
_cell.length_c   1.000
_cell.angle_alpha   90.00
_cell.angle_beta   90.00
_cell.angle_gamma   90.00
#
_symmetry.space_group_name_H-M   'P 1'
#
loop_
_entity.id
_entity.type
_entity.pdbx_description
1 polymer ?
#
loop_
_entity_poly.entity_id
_entity_poly.type
_entity_poly.pdbx_seq_one_letter_code
_entity_poly.pdbx_strand_id
1 'polypeptide(L)' 'MKVLGERNPVLRFPDVDKIPGSWREKPETDRYHLVRLIRSDLKINVFNKLFPVPPELECEYFVATIDVKEQKLKLFGNKK' A
#
# COMPACT_ATOMS: atom_id res chain seq x y z
N MET A 1 18.60 16.55 17.48
CA MET A 1 17.60 16.44 16.40
C MET A 1 16.39 17.29 16.77
N LYS A 2 16.18 18.43 16.11
CA LYS A 2 15.03 19.31 16.36
C LYS A 2 14.75 20.15 15.11
N VAL A 3 14.21 19.52 14.06
CA VAL A 3 13.92 20.23 12.79
C VAL A 3 12.53 19.89 12.25
N LEU A 4 11.92 18.75 12.65
CA LEU A 4 10.62 18.35 12.13
C LEU A 4 9.40 18.97 12.86
N GLY A 5 9.58 19.48 14.09
CA GLY A 5 8.47 19.94 14.94
C GLY A 5 8.02 21.39 14.70
N GLU A 6 8.75 22.18 13.93
CA GLU A 6 8.47 23.61 13.71
C GLU A 6 7.77 23.89 12.36
N ARG A 7 7.58 22.86 11.52
CA ARG A 7 6.78 22.98 10.31
C ARG A 7 5.33 22.72 10.64
N ASN A 8 4.48 23.72 10.45
CA ASN A 8 3.02 23.58 10.37
C ASN A 8 2.59 23.57 8.89
N PRO A 9 2.85 22.49 8.13
CA PRO A 9 2.44 22.44 6.74
C PRO A 9 0.91 22.44 6.68
N VAL A 10 0.35 23.25 5.79
CA VAL A 10 -1.08 23.16 5.46
C VAL A 10 -1.32 21.76 4.89
N LEU A 11 -2.02 20.92 5.65
CA LEU A 11 -2.37 19.57 5.22
C LEU A 11 -3.31 19.67 4.02
N ARG A 12 -2.91 19.10 2.89
CA ARG A 12 -3.77 18.94 1.72
C ARG A 12 -4.31 17.53 1.71
N PHE A 13 -5.59 17.40 2.01
CA PHE A 13 -6.32 16.16 1.80
C PHE A 13 -6.86 16.12 0.37
N PRO A 14 -7.01 14.94 -0.23
CA PRO A 14 -7.74 14.79 -1.48
C PRO A 14 -9.14 15.37 -1.35
N ASP A 15 -9.61 16.04 -2.40
CA ASP A 15 -10.96 16.53 -2.50
C ASP A 15 -11.92 15.34 -2.67
N VAL A 16 -12.68 15.04 -1.62
CA VAL A 16 -13.56 13.85 -1.55
C VAL A 16 -14.66 13.89 -2.62
N ASP A 17 -15.06 15.09 -3.04
CA ASP A 17 -16.07 15.30 -4.07
C ASP A 17 -15.51 15.09 -5.49
N LYS A 18 -14.18 15.11 -5.64
CA LYS A 18 -13.49 14.81 -6.91
C LYS A 18 -13.03 13.36 -7.03
N ILE A 19 -13.33 12.51 -6.06
CA ILE A 19 -13.06 11.08 -6.15
C ILE A 19 -14.02 10.48 -7.20
N PRO A 20 -13.53 9.76 -8.23
CA PRO A 20 -14.40 9.06 -9.17
C PRO A 20 -15.43 8.20 -8.41
N GLY A 21 -16.71 8.32 -8.76
CA GLY A 21 -17.79 7.63 -8.05
C GLY A 21 -17.58 6.11 -7.93
N SER A 22 -16.92 5.51 -8.92
CA SER A 22 -16.57 4.08 -8.94
C SER A 22 -15.60 3.65 -7.84
N TRP A 23 -14.86 4.57 -7.20
CA TRP A 23 -13.93 4.25 -6.10
C TRP A 23 -14.60 4.24 -4.72
N ARG A 24 -15.86 4.71 -4.62
CA ARG A 24 -16.58 4.78 -3.34
C ARG A 24 -17.12 3.42 -2.91
N GLU A 25 -17.43 2.54 -3.85
CA GLU A 25 -17.91 1.20 -3.57
C GLU A 25 -16.73 0.26 -3.36
N LYS A 26 -16.80 -0.57 -2.32
CA LYS A 26 -15.80 -1.61 -2.10
C LYS A 26 -15.94 -2.63 -3.24
N PRO A 27 -14.91 -2.86 -4.07
CA PRO A 27 -14.97 -3.88 -5.10
C PRO A 27 -15.20 -5.26 -4.48
N GLU A 28 -16.22 -5.96 -4.97
CA GLU A 28 -16.53 -7.35 -4.60
C GLU A 28 -15.85 -8.38 -5.51
N THR A 29 -15.53 -7.98 -6.75
CA THR A 29 -14.93 -8.85 -7.78
C THR A 29 -13.65 -8.27 -8.40
N ASP A 30 -13.20 -7.11 -7.95
CA ASP A 30 -12.08 -6.38 -8.56
C ASP A 30 -10.73 -6.63 -7.86
N ARG A 31 -9.67 -6.03 -8.38
CA ARG A 31 -8.30 -6.13 -7.87
C ARG A 31 -7.83 -4.83 -7.24
N TYR A 32 -7.17 -4.92 -6.08
CA TYR A 32 -6.40 -3.80 -5.57
C TYR A 32 -4.94 -3.95 -5.96
N HIS A 33 -4.36 -2.90 -6.53
CA HIS A 33 -2.93 -2.81 -6.77
C HIS A 33 -2.29 -1.86 -5.76
N LEU A 34 -1.29 -2.34 -5.02
CA LEU A 34 -0.57 -1.59 -4.00
C LEU A 34 0.88 -1.49 -4.41
N VAL A 35 1.48 -0.31 -4.28
CA VAL A 35 2.93 -0.13 -4.35
C VAL A 35 3.42 0.22 -2.95
N ARG A 36 4.33 -0.60 -2.42
CA ARG A 36 4.86 -0.46 -1.06
C ARG A 36 6.35 -0.80 -1.03
N LEU A 37 7.07 -0.15 -0.12
CA LEU A 37 8.44 -0.46 0.25
C LEU A 37 8.39 -1.51 1.37
N ILE A 38 9.14 -2.60 1.24
CA ILE A 38 9.41 -3.51 2.36
C ILE A 38 10.48 -2.89 3.25
N ARG A 39 10.19 -2.82 4.55
CA ARG A 39 11.15 -2.34 5.55
C ARG A 39 11.90 -3.53 6.15
N SER A 40 12.92 -3.24 6.95
CA SER A 40 13.77 -4.23 7.60
C SER A 40 13.04 -5.19 8.57
N ASP A 41 11.77 -4.93 8.89
CA ASP A 41 10.91 -5.84 9.66
C ASP A 41 10.29 -6.95 8.80
N LEU A 42 10.56 -6.95 7.48
CA LEU A 42 10.13 -7.94 6.50
C LEU A 42 8.63 -8.23 6.55
N LYS A 43 7.84 -7.18 6.78
CA LYS A 43 6.38 -7.26 6.84
C LYS A 43 5.75 -6.22 5.94
N ILE A 44 4.62 -6.61 5.34
CA ILE A 44 3.73 -5.70 4.62
C ILE A 44 2.42 -5.54 5.41
N ASN A 45 1.98 -4.30 5.60
CA ASN A 45 0.64 -4.00 6.12
C ASN A 45 -0.36 -3.83 4.96
N VAL A 46 -1.37 -4.70 4.93
CA VAL A 46 -2.49 -4.65 3.99
C VAL A 46 -3.78 -4.69 4.79
N PHE A 47 -4.62 -3.65 4.68
CA PHE A 47 -5.88 -3.53 5.42
C PHE A 47 -5.78 -3.86 6.92
N ASN A 48 -4.76 -3.32 7.58
CA ASN A 48 -4.45 -3.53 9.00
C ASN A 48 -4.01 -4.95 9.38
N LYS A 49 -3.72 -5.81 8.39
CA LYS A 49 -3.09 -7.12 8.62
C LYS A 49 -1.64 -7.09 8.15
N LEU A 50 -0.76 -7.67 8.96
CA LEU A 50 0.66 -7.82 8.65
C LEU A 50 0.91 -9.18 8.02
N PHE A 51 1.59 -9.21 6.88
CA PHE A 51 2.02 -10.42 6.20
C PHE A 51 3.55 -10.46 6.15
N PRO A 52 4.19 -11.58 6.51
CA PRO A 52 5.64 -11.72 6.34
C PRO A 52 5.97 -11.78 4.84
N VAL A 53 7.15 -11.27 4.49
CA VAL A 53 7.69 -11.36 3.13
C VAL A 53 9.07 -12.02 3.12
N PRO A 54 9.50 -12.57 1.98
CA PRO A 54 10.84 -13.14 1.86
C PRO A 54 11.96 -12.11 2.12
N PRO A 55 13.09 -12.52 2.72
CA PRO A 55 14.19 -11.62 3.08
C PRO A 55 14.87 -11.01 1.86
N GLU A 56 14.78 -11.64 0.68
CA GLU A 56 15.38 -11.13 -0.55
C GLU A 56 14.67 -9.88 -1.08
N LEU A 57 13.59 -9.45 -0.43
CA LEU A 57 12.83 -8.23 -0.74
C LEU A 57 13.10 -7.09 0.23
N GLU A 58 14.06 -7.23 1.16
CA GLU A 58 14.39 -6.17 2.10
C GLU A 58 14.77 -4.87 1.39
N CYS A 59 14.16 -3.75 1.79
CA CYS A 59 14.39 -2.43 1.20
C CYS A 59 14.08 -2.34 -0.32
N GLU A 60 13.27 -3.25 -0.86
CA GLU A 60 12.78 -3.20 -2.23
C GLU A 60 11.33 -2.68 -2.31
N TYR A 61 11.02 -1.95 -3.39
CA TYR A 61 9.64 -1.65 -3.77
C TYR A 61 9.06 -2.82 -4.56
N PHE A 62 7.82 -3.18 -4.25
CA PHE A 62 7.09 -4.23 -4.95
C PHE A 62 5.67 -3.77 -5.28
N VAL A 63 5.09 -4.45 -6.27
CA VAL A 63 3.67 -4.33 -6.60
C VAL A 63 2.96 -5.51 -5.96
N ALA A 64 2.02 -5.23 -5.06
CA ALA A 64 1.09 -6.21 -4.55
C ALA A 64 -0.22 -6.12 -5.33
N THR A 65 -0.82 -7.27 -5.61
CA THR A 65 -2.19 -7.35 -6.12
C THR A 65 -3.02 -8.18 -5.15
N ILE A 66 -4.15 -7.63 -4.71
CA ILE A 66 -5.15 -8.34 -3.94
C ILE A 66 -6.26 -8.72 -4.91
N ASP A 67 -6.45 -10.01 -5.11
CA ASP A 67 -7.61 -10.53 -5.81
C ASP A 67 -8.75 -10.69 -4.80
N VAL A 68 -9.77 -9.82 -4.85
CA VAL A 68 -10.84 -9.81 -3.85
C VAL A 68 -11.71 -11.06 -3.97
N LYS A 69 -11.95 -11.53 -5.21
CA LYS A 69 -12.74 -12.72 -5.49
C LYS A 69 -12.09 -13.98 -4.92
N GLU A 70 -10.78 -14.13 -5.11
CA GLU A 70 -10.04 -15.31 -4.61
C GLU A 70 -9.53 -15.16 -3.16
N GLN A 71 -9.62 -13.96 -2.58
CA GLN A 71 -8.99 -13.60 -1.30
C GLN A 71 -7.48 -13.93 -1.25
N LYS A 72 -6.77 -13.66 -2.35
CA LYS A 72 -5.32 -13.93 -2.47
C LYS A 72 -4.51 -12.65 -2.60
N LEU A 73 -3.38 -12.61 -1.91
CA LEU A 73 -2.34 -11.60 -2.06
C LEU A 73 -1.23 -12.13 -2.96
N LYS A 74 -0.96 -11.45 -4.07
CA LYS A 74 0.16 -11.74 -4.99
C LYS A 74 1.20 -10.63 -4.89
N LEU A 75 2.46 -10.99 -4.74
CA LEU A 75 3.59 -10.06 -4.69
C LEU A 75 4.41 -10.19 -5.96
N PHE A 76 4.68 -9.06 -6.62
CA PHE A 76 5.51 -8.98 -7.81
C PHE A 76 6.76 -8.18 -7.45
N GLY A 77 7.90 -8.88 -7.38
CA GLY A 77 9.21 -8.28 -7.16
C GLY A 77 9.77 -7.66 -8.44
N ASN A 78 10.58 -6.62 -8.30
CA ASN A 78 11.17 -5.90 -9.43
C ASN A 78 12.52 -6.50 -9.85
N LYS A 79 12.62 -7.84 -9.87
CA LYS A 79 13.84 -8.54 -10.31
C LYS A 79 13.68 -8.86 -11.80
N LYS A 80 14.61 -8.31 -12.59
CA LYS A 80 14.77 -8.59 -14.02
C LYS A 80 15.14 -10.05 -14.26
#